data_AF-A0AA48GZP4-F1
#
_entry.id   AF-A0AA48GZP4-F1
#
_cell.length_a   1.000
_cell.length_b   1.000
_cell.length_c   1.000
_cell.angle_alpha   90.00
_cell.angle_beta   90.00
_cell.angle_gamma   90.00
#
_symmetry.space_group_name_H-M   'P 1'
#
loop_
_entity.id
_entity.type
_entity.pdbx_description
1 polymer ?
#
loop_
_entity_poly.entity_id
_entity_poly.type
_entity_poly.pdbx_seq_one_letter_code
_entity_poly.pdbx_strand_id
1 'polypeptide(L)'
;MNAKAFACFAAGILLAEAPVPVVAGKDLKTVPGPISGTPQLRDPAPLLGATHMDAVLRRSARNGASVPCVAAPAGTVAIEDAVPAPAGWKAYQVLAAPGETVKARLRGDHTGWFIIRCVNRMGTLSQGMLQNMIPTGNPEASFINQGKEAVNVYFVVDTTVLLTGSEPFTLTITREPAKP
;
A
#
# COMPACT_ATOMS: atom_id res chain seq x y z
N MET A 1 8.99 -56.74 35.42
CA MET A 1 9.61 -56.31 34.15
C MET A 1 8.61 -56.52 33.02
N ASN A 2 8.15 -55.43 32.39
CA ASN A 2 7.74 -55.37 30.98
C ASN A 2 7.16 -53.99 30.67
N ALA A 3 8.01 -53.12 30.13
CA ALA A 3 7.64 -51.81 29.61
C ALA A 3 7.05 -51.96 28.20
N LYS A 4 5.80 -51.55 28.01
CA LYS A 4 5.24 -51.30 26.68
C LYS A 4 5.43 -49.82 26.36
N ALA A 5 6.38 -49.54 25.49
CA ALA A 5 6.58 -48.22 24.91
C ALA A 5 5.43 -47.93 23.93
N PHE A 6 4.59 -46.95 24.25
CA PHE A 6 3.68 -46.32 23.30
C PHE A 6 4.45 -45.21 22.59
N ALA A 7 4.76 -45.42 21.31
CA ALA A 7 5.26 -44.38 20.44
C ALA A 7 4.10 -43.41 20.12
N CYS A 8 4.11 -42.22 20.72
CA CYS A 8 3.29 -41.10 20.27
C CYS A 8 3.85 -40.60 18.93
N PHE A 9 3.16 -40.93 17.84
CA PHE A 9 3.33 -40.27 16.56
C PHE A 9 2.83 -38.82 16.70
N ALA A 10 3.76 -37.86 16.80
CA ALA A 10 3.44 -36.45 16.66
C ALA A 10 3.16 -36.18 15.17
N ALA A 11 1.88 -36.15 14.81
CA ALA A 11 1.44 -35.65 13.51
C ALA A 11 1.76 -34.15 13.43
N GLY A 12 2.77 -33.80 12.65
CA GLY A 12 3.06 -32.41 12.29
C GLY A 12 1.91 -31.86 11.46
N ILE A 13 1.07 -31.03 12.08
CA ILE A 13 0.07 -30.23 11.37
C ILE A 13 0.86 -29.16 10.60
N LEU A 14 1.03 -29.38 9.29
CA LEU A 14 1.32 -28.32 8.34
C LEU A 14 0.13 -27.35 8.39
N LEU A 15 0.24 -26.28 9.18
CA LEU A 15 -0.66 -25.15 9.14
C LEU A 15 -0.54 -24.55 7.72
N ALA A 16 -1.49 -24.89 6.85
CA ALA A 16 -1.69 -24.17 5.61
C ALA A 16 -1.93 -22.70 5.99
N GLU A 17 -1.09 -21.81 5.46
CA GLU A 17 -1.23 -20.37 5.64
C GLU A 17 -2.64 -19.97 5.23
N ALA A 18 -3.42 -19.42 6.16
CA ALA A 18 -4.80 -19.06 5.91
C ALA A 18 -4.87 -18.09 4.71
N PRO A 19 -5.84 -18.25 3.79
CA PRO A 19 -5.94 -17.37 2.64
C PRO A 19 -6.11 -15.92 3.11
N VAL A 20 -5.31 -15.01 2.54
CA VAL A 20 -5.35 -13.59 2.86
C VAL A 20 -6.76 -13.07 2.57
N PRO A 21 -7.45 -12.42 3.53
CA PRO A 21 -8.78 -11.89 3.30
C PRO A 21 -8.75 -10.83 2.21
N VAL A 22 -9.72 -10.88 1.30
CA VAL A 22 -9.88 -9.93 0.20
C VAL A 22 -11.04 -8.98 0.52
N VAL A 23 -10.83 -7.68 0.35
CA VAL A 23 -11.83 -6.63 0.56
C VAL A 23 -11.86 -5.68 -0.62
N ALA A 24 -13.04 -5.13 -0.96
CA ALA A 24 -13.13 -4.11 -1.99
C ALA A 24 -12.81 -2.73 -1.41
N GLY A 25 -11.92 -1.97 -2.06
CA GLY A 25 -11.46 -0.67 -1.60
C GLY A 25 -12.54 0.43 -1.59
N LYS A 26 -13.65 0.22 -2.29
CA LYS A 26 -14.86 1.07 -2.24
C LYS A 26 -15.64 0.93 -0.94
N ASP A 27 -15.51 -0.22 -0.26
CA ASP A 27 -16.23 -0.51 0.99
C ASP A 27 -15.45 -0.04 2.22
N LEU A 28 -14.22 0.43 2.02
CA LEU A 28 -13.36 0.93 3.09
C LEU A 28 -13.75 2.35 3.53
N LYS A 29 -13.64 2.60 4.83
CA LYS A 29 -13.92 3.90 5.43
C LYS A 29 -12.98 4.98 4.89
N THR A 30 -13.56 6.05 4.34
CA THR A 30 -12.80 7.25 3.96
C THR A 30 -12.22 7.95 5.19
N VAL A 31 -10.97 8.36 5.11
CA VAL A 31 -10.23 9.06 6.18
C VAL A 31 -9.40 10.21 5.62
N PRO A 32 -8.97 11.18 6.46
CA PRO A 32 -8.06 12.22 6.01
C PRO A 32 -6.73 11.64 5.50
N GLY A 33 -6.39 11.92 4.24
CA GLY A 33 -5.15 11.45 3.62
C GLY A 33 -3.97 12.40 3.80
N PRO A 34 -2.77 12.02 3.33
CA PRO A 34 -1.55 12.82 3.45
C PRO A 34 -1.65 14.12 2.62
N ILE A 35 -0.88 15.14 3.01
CA ILE A 35 -0.82 16.41 2.28
C ILE A 35 -0.23 16.16 0.88
N SER A 36 -0.95 16.56 -0.18
CA SER A 36 -0.65 16.25 -1.59
C SER A 36 0.42 17.15 -2.23
N GLY A 37 0.70 18.32 -1.65
CA GLY A 37 1.58 19.35 -2.21
C GLY A 37 3.08 19.13 -2.00
N THR A 38 3.51 17.95 -1.53
CA THR A 38 4.92 17.69 -1.24
C THR A 38 5.72 17.26 -2.47
N PRO A 39 7.05 17.49 -2.49
CA PRO A 39 7.90 16.99 -3.58
C PRO A 39 7.78 15.48 -3.80
N GLN A 40 7.60 14.70 -2.72
CA GLN A 40 7.47 13.24 -2.77
C GLN A 40 6.20 12.78 -3.48
N LEU A 41 5.15 13.60 -3.47
CA LEU A 41 3.84 13.30 -4.01
C LEU A 41 3.55 14.04 -5.33
N ARG A 42 4.59 14.62 -5.94
CA ARG A 42 4.51 15.15 -7.31
C ARG A 42 4.04 14.06 -8.28
N ASP A 43 3.31 14.51 -9.29
CA ASP A 43 2.82 13.67 -10.38
C ASP A 43 3.98 12.94 -11.07
N PRO A 44 4.00 11.59 -11.06
CA PRO A 44 5.06 10.81 -11.67
C PRO A 44 4.84 10.58 -13.17
N ALA A 45 3.67 10.94 -13.72
CA ALA A 45 3.38 10.70 -15.12
C ALA A 45 4.26 11.56 -16.03
N PRO A 46 4.96 10.98 -17.02
CA PRO A 46 5.70 11.76 -17.99
C PRO A 46 4.71 12.51 -18.88
N LEU A 47 5.06 13.74 -19.24
CA LEU A 47 4.30 14.54 -20.21
C LEU A 47 4.45 14.02 -21.65
N LEU A 48 5.29 13.01 -21.87
CA LEU A 48 5.57 12.45 -23.18
C LEU A 48 4.39 11.61 -23.69
N GLY A 49 3.84 12.01 -24.84
CA GLY A 49 2.80 11.26 -25.56
C GLY A 49 1.36 11.55 -25.14
N ALA A 50 1.13 12.37 -24.12
CA ALA A 50 -0.21 12.79 -23.73
C ALA A 50 -0.59 14.16 -24.28
N THR A 51 -1.88 14.41 -24.41
CA THR A 51 -2.34 15.75 -24.79
C THR A 51 -2.05 16.73 -23.66
N HIS A 52 -1.79 17.98 -24.01
CA HIS A 52 -1.64 19.06 -23.04
C HIS A 52 -2.85 19.14 -22.09
N MET A 53 -4.05 18.84 -22.60
CA MET A 53 -5.28 18.86 -21.80
C MET A 53 -5.32 17.77 -20.73
N ASP A 54 -4.88 16.54 -21.04
CA ASP A 54 -4.87 15.43 -20.07
C ASP A 54 -3.92 15.74 -18.90
N ALA A 55 -2.76 16.30 -19.20
CA ALA A 55 -1.80 16.73 -18.19
C ALA A 55 -2.34 17.86 -17.29
N VAL A 56 -3.06 18.83 -17.88
CA VAL A 56 -3.70 19.93 -17.14
C VAL A 56 -4.83 19.39 -16.24
N LEU A 57 -5.69 18.52 -16.76
CA LEU A 57 -6.80 17.94 -16.01
C LEU A 57 -6.31 17.13 -14.81
N ARG A 58 -5.32 16.26 -15.01
CA ARG A 58 -4.72 15.49 -13.92
C ARG A 58 -4.08 16.39 -12.87
N ARG A 59 -3.28 17.37 -13.28
CA ARG A 59 -2.66 18.32 -12.34
C ARG A 59 -3.71 19.07 -11.53
N SER A 60 -4.76 19.55 -12.17
CA SER A 60 -5.88 20.22 -11.51
C SER A 60 -6.53 19.30 -10.47
N ALA A 61 -6.80 18.04 -10.81
CA ALA A 61 -7.39 17.07 -9.89
C ALA A 61 -6.47 16.68 -8.73
N ARG A 62 -5.16 16.93 -8.85
CA ARG A 62 -4.16 16.71 -7.79
C ARG A 62 -3.90 17.94 -6.91
N ASN A 63 -4.45 19.10 -7.25
CA ASN A 63 -4.30 20.35 -6.50
C ASN A 63 -5.14 20.40 -5.20
N GLY A 64 -5.67 19.27 -4.73
CA GLY A 64 -6.33 19.20 -3.43
C GLY A 64 -5.39 19.46 -2.25
N ALA A 65 -5.95 19.70 -1.07
CA ALA A 65 -5.18 19.84 0.17
C ALA A 65 -4.59 18.51 0.67
N SER A 66 -5.23 17.38 0.32
CA SER A 66 -4.78 16.04 0.66
C SER A 66 -5.09 15.02 -0.44
N VAL A 67 -4.33 13.94 -0.48
CA VAL A 67 -4.62 12.77 -1.32
C VAL A 67 -5.88 12.06 -0.81
N PRO A 68 -6.83 11.66 -1.68
CA PRO A 68 -7.97 10.84 -1.28
C PRO A 68 -7.52 9.56 -0.58
N CYS A 69 -8.11 9.23 0.57
CA CYS A 69 -7.61 8.16 1.42
C CYS A 69 -8.70 7.31 2.07
N VAL A 70 -8.41 6.02 2.23
CA VAL A 70 -9.24 5.05 2.95
C VAL A 70 -8.42 4.37 4.05
N ALA A 71 -9.07 3.94 5.12
CA ALA A 71 -8.45 3.16 6.19
C ALA A 71 -8.35 1.70 5.75
N ALA A 72 -7.12 1.17 5.73
CA ALA A 72 -6.90 -0.25 5.53
C ALA A 72 -7.36 -1.05 6.76
N PRO A 73 -7.96 -2.24 6.58
CA PRO A 73 -8.29 -3.13 7.68
C PRO A 73 -7.09 -3.47 8.58
N ALA A 74 -7.39 -3.84 9.82
CA ALA A 74 -6.39 -4.43 10.70
C ALA A 74 -6.00 -5.84 10.19
N GLY A 75 -4.74 -6.22 10.36
CA GLY A 75 -4.22 -7.52 9.90
C GLY A 75 -3.68 -7.48 8.46
N THR A 76 -3.21 -8.65 8.00
CA THR A 76 -2.78 -8.86 6.61
C THR A 76 -4.00 -8.98 5.71
N VAL A 77 -4.07 -8.21 4.64
CA VAL A 77 -5.26 -8.07 3.80
C VAL A 77 -4.90 -7.78 2.34
N ALA A 78 -5.72 -8.24 1.41
CA ALA A 78 -5.68 -7.86 0.01
C ALA A 78 -6.86 -6.93 -0.30
N ILE A 79 -6.57 -5.78 -0.90
CA ILE A 79 -7.56 -4.76 -1.25
C ILE A 79 -7.68 -4.71 -2.77
N GLU A 80 -8.85 -5.09 -3.29
CA GLU A 80 -9.19 -4.91 -4.71
C GLU A 80 -9.74 -3.51 -4.93
N ASP A 81 -9.11 -2.74 -5.80
CA ASP A 81 -9.48 -1.34 -6.02
C ASP A 81 -9.11 -0.89 -7.43
N ALA A 82 -9.43 0.37 -7.74
CA ALA A 82 -9.01 1.02 -8.96
C ALA A 82 -8.58 2.46 -8.68
N VAL A 83 -7.63 2.95 -9.46
CA VAL A 83 -7.11 4.33 -9.30
C VAL A 83 -8.13 5.33 -9.84
N PRO A 84 -8.45 6.40 -9.07
CA PRO A 84 -9.48 7.33 -9.46
C PRO A 84 -9.04 8.21 -10.64
N ALA A 85 -9.90 8.34 -11.64
CA ALA A 85 -9.73 9.34 -12.70
C ALA A 85 -10.10 10.75 -12.19
N PRO A 86 -9.48 11.83 -12.69
CA PRO A 86 -8.29 11.86 -13.55
C PRO A 86 -6.97 11.94 -12.75
N ALA A 87 -7.04 12.02 -11.42
CA ALA A 87 -5.88 12.25 -10.56
C ALA A 87 -4.88 11.07 -10.51
N GLY A 88 -5.40 9.85 -10.74
CA GLY A 88 -4.67 8.58 -10.82
C GLY A 88 -3.91 8.19 -9.57
N TRP A 89 -4.38 8.63 -8.40
CA TRP A 89 -3.77 8.30 -7.12
C TRP A 89 -4.79 8.09 -6.00
N LYS A 90 -4.44 7.23 -5.04
CA LYS A 90 -5.22 6.95 -3.83
C LYS A 90 -4.28 6.53 -2.70
N ALA A 91 -4.59 6.94 -1.48
CA ALA A 91 -3.82 6.59 -0.29
C ALA A 91 -4.56 5.58 0.59
N TYR A 92 -3.79 4.72 1.27
CA TYR A 92 -4.28 3.74 2.23
C TYR A 92 -3.63 4.01 3.58
N GLN A 93 -4.43 4.43 4.55
CA GLN A 93 -3.98 4.68 5.91
C GLN A 93 -3.83 3.34 6.65
N VAL A 94 -2.68 3.17 7.28
CA VAL A 94 -2.36 2.01 8.10
C VAL A 94 -1.88 2.51 9.46
N LEU A 95 -2.52 2.04 10.53
CA LEU A 95 -1.98 2.17 11.88
C LEU A 95 -0.96 1.06 12.13
N ALA A 96 0.31 1.43 12.32
CA ALA A 96 1.42 0.53 12.59
C ALA A 96 1.78 0.57 14.09
N ALA A 97 1.72 -0.58 14.76
CA ALA A 97 2.09 -0.75 16.16
C ALA A 97 3.61 -0.61 16.38
N PRO A 98 4.08 -0.35 17.61
CA PRO A 98 5.50 -0.34 17.95
C PRO A 98 6.22 -1.62 17.52
N GLY A 99 7.33 -1.48 16.82
CA GLY A 99 8.14 -2.59 16.28
C GLY A 99 7.52 -3.35 15.10
N GLU A 100 6.31 -3.00 14.66
CA GLU A 100 5.64 -3.64 13.52
C GLU A 100 6.32 -3.24 12.21
N THR A 101 6.48 -4.22 11.31
CA THR A 101 6.82 -3.99 9.92
C THR A 101 5.58 -4.17 9.06
N VAL A 102 5.23 -3.14 8.28
CA VAL A 102 4.14 -3.20 7.32
C VAL A 102 4.70 -3.11 5.92
N LYS A 103 4.29 -4.01 5.03
CA LYS A 103 4.68 -4.04 3.61
C LYS A 103 3.44 -3.90 2.76
N ALA A 104 3.51 -3.09 1.73
CA ALA A 104 2.45 -2.88 0.76
C ALA A 104 2.98 -3.24 -0.63
N ARG A 105 2.33 -4.18 -1.30
CA ARG A 105 2.67 -4.60 -2.66
C ARG A 105 1.44 -4.54 -3.55
N LEU A 106 1.61 -3.99 -4.75
CA LEU A 106 0.53 -3.91 -5.74
C LEU A 106 0.77 -4.93 -6.86
N ARG A 107 -0.33 -5.53 -7.32
CA ARG A 107 -0.40 -6.33 -8.54
C ARG A 107 -1.59 -5.86 -9.39
N GLY A 108 -1.40 -5.89 -10.70
CA GLY A 108 -2.44 -5.62 -11.70
C GLY A 108 -1.94 -6.01 -13.07
N ASP A 109 -2.80 -5.94 -14.08
CA ASP A 109 -2.46 -6.33 -15.45
C ASP A 109 -1.29 -5.49 -15.97
N HIS A 110 -1.29 -4.20 -15.67
CA HIS A 110 -0.23 -3.26 -16.04
C HIS A 110 0.55 -2.77 -14.82
N THR A 111 1.11 -3.70 -14.04
CA THR A 111 1.83 -3.39 -12.79
C THR A 111 2.93 -2.32 -12.96
N GLY A 112 3.59 -2.24 -14.12
CA GLY A 112 4.61 -1.22 -14.43
C GLY A 112 4.08 0.22 -14.55
N TRP A 113 2.76 0.42 -14.63
CA TRP A 113 2.13 1.74 -14.63
C TRP A 113 1.94 2.31 -13.24
N PHE A 114 2.26 1.56 -12.20
CA PHE A 114 2.03 1.96 -10.82
C PHE A 114 3.33 2.21 -10.06
N ILE A 115 3.25 3.14 -9.12
CA ILE A 115 4.23 3.30 -8.04
C ILE A 115 3.51 3.26 -6.70
N ILE A 116 4.20 2.77 -5.67
CA ILE A 116 3.76 2.88 -4.28
C ILE A 116 4.78 3.71 -3.53
N ARG A 117 4.29 4.70 -2.78
CA ARG A 117 5.11 5.50 -1.86
C ARG A 117 4.58 5.34 -0.44
N CYS A 118 5.46 5.17 0.53
CA CYS A 118 5.08 5.23 1.93
C CYS A 118 5.43 6.61 2.49
N VAL A 119 4.44 7.33 3.03
CA VAL A 119 4.61 8.68 3.57
C VAL A 119 3.91 8.85 4.91
N ASN A 120 4.32 9.86 5.67
CA ASN A 120 3.62 10.28 6.88
C ASN A 120 2.42 11.20 6.54
N ARG A 121 1.73 11.70 7.57
CA ARG A 121 0.58 12.63 7.41
C ARG A 121 0.92 13.90 6.63
N MET A 122 2.17 14.36 6.73
CA MET A 122 2.68 15.54 6.04
C MET A 122 3.04 15.27 4.59
N GLY A 123 2.90 14.03 4.10
CA GLY A 123 3.27 13.65 2.74
C GLY A 123 4.78 13.54 2.53
N THR A 124 5.57 13.42 3.61
CA THR A 124 7.03 13.30 3.55
C THR A 124 7.50 11.91 3.99
N LEU A 125 8.72 11.56 3.59
CA LEU A 125 9.40 10.37 4.10
C LEU A 125 9.78 10.58 5.57
N SER A 126 9.74 9.51 6.34
CA SER A 126 10.18 9.46 7.73
C SER A 126 11.03 8.23 7.96
N GLN A 127 11.74 8.19 9.09
CA GLN A 127 12.56 7.05 9.47
C GLN A 127 11.73 5.75 9.45
N GLY A 128 12.33 4.68 8.93
CA GLY A 128 11.69 3.37 8.80
C GLY A 128 10.89 3.17 7.53
N MET A 129 10.67 4.20 6.70
CA MET A 129 10.00 4.07 5.40
C MET A 129 11.00 3.65 4.31
N LEU A 130 10.71 2.54 3.64
CA LEU A 130 11.49 2.01 2.52
C LEU A 130 10.56 1.91 1.30
N GLN A 131 11.02 2.33 0.14
CA GLN A 131 10.20 2.27 -1.09
C GLN A 131 11.05 2.06 -2.32
N ASN A 132 10.50 1.35 -3.31
CA ASN A 132 11.13 1.20 -4.62
C ASN A 132 11.03 2.53 -5.37
N MET A 133 12.13 3.29 -5.38
CA MET A 133 12.24 4.56 -6.14
C MET A 133 12.43 4.35 -7.64
N ILE A 134 12.80 3.13 -8.05
CA ILE A 134 12.99 2.74 -9.45
C ILE A 134 11.77 1.90 -9.85
N PRO A 135 11.05 2.24 -10.93
CA PRO A 135 9.97 1.40 -11.45
C PRO A 135 10.55 0.07 -11.96
N THR A 136 10.50 -0.97 -11.14
CA THR A 136 11.00 -2.33 -11.47
C THR A 136 9.90 -3.23 -12.05
N GLY A 137 8.72 -2.68 -12.34
CA GLY A 137 7.51 -3.46 -12.61
C GLY A 137 6.99 -4.22 -11.37
N ASN A 138 7.54 -3.95 -10.18
CA ASN A 138 7.10 -4.51 -8.90
C ASN A 138 6.95 -3.37 -7.87
N PRO A 139 5.81 -2.65 -7.89
CA PRO A 139 5.49 -1.58 -6.96
C PRO A 139 5.34 -2.15 -5.54
N GLU A 140 6.28 -1.76 -4.69
CA GLU A 140 6.33 -2.15 -3.28
C GLU A 140 6.89 -0.99 -2.43
N ALA A 141 6.32 -0.84 -1.24
CA ALA A 141 6.87 -0.01 -0.18
C ALA A 141 6.67 -0.71 1.17
N SER A 142 7.52 -0.39 2.14
CA SER A 142 7.40 -0.89 3.50
C SER A 142 7.71 0.19 4.54
N PHE A 143 7.25 -0.06 5.76
CA PHE A 143 7.47 0.78 6.90
C PHE A 143 7.77 -0.08 8.13
N ILE A 144 8.80 0.27 8.87
CA ILE A 144 9.13 -0.31 10.17
C ILE A 144 8.90 0.76 11.24
N ASN A 145 7.97 0.54 12.16
CA ASN A 145 7.77 1.44 13.28
C ASN A 145 8.83 1.18 14.36
N GLN A 146 9.91 1.96 14.34
CA GLN A 146 10.96 1.89 15.36
C GLN A 146 10.62 2.66 16.65
N GLY A 147 9.45 3.32 16.68
CA GLY A 147 8.99 4.10 17.82
C GLY A 147 8.36 3.25 18.93
N LYS A 148 8.03 3.91 20.05
CA LYS A 148 7.35 3.30 21.21
C LYS A 148 5.83 3.43 21.15
N GLU A 149 5.30 4.18 20.18
CA GLU A 149 3.88 4.47 20.02
C GLU A 149 3.40 4.00 18.65
N ALA A 150 2.10 3.73 18.55
CA ALA A 150 1.49 3.39 17.27
C ALA A 150 1.42 4.64 16.37
N VAL A 151 1.74 4.48 15.08
CA VAL A 151 1.85 5.60 14.13
C VAL A 151 1.01 5.32 12.89
N ASN A 152 0.30 6.34 12.42
CA ASN A 152 -0.38 6.29 11.12
C ASN A 152 0.61 6.56 9.99
N VAL A 153 0.72 5.62 9.06
CA VAL A 153 1.43 5.77 7.79
C VAL A 153 0.47 5.62 6.62
N TYR A 154 0.89 6.12 5.46
CA TYR A 154 0.06 6.17 4.26
C TYR A 154 0.80 5.54 3.09
N PHE A 155 0.26 4.46 2.55
CA PHE A 155 0.72 3.90 1.28
C PHE A 155 -0.05 4.59 0.15
N VAL A 156 0.63 5.39 -0.65
CA VAL A 156 0.07 6.10 -1.80
C VAL A 156 0.34 5.30 -3.06
N VAL A 157 -0.73 4.76 -3.64
CA VAL A 157 -0.72 4.17 -4.98
C VAL A 157 -0.92 5.31 -5.97
N ASP A 158 -0.06 5.40 -6.98
CA ASP A 158 -0.13 6.43 -8.02
C ASP A 158 0.23 5.83 -9.38
N THR A 159 -0.37 6.34 -10.44
CA THR A 159 -0.06 5.93 -11.81
C THR A 159 0.99 6.80 -12.46
N THR A 160 1.89 6.18 -13.22
CA THR A 160 2.91 6.81 -14.04
C THR A 160 2.44 7.06 -15.47
N VAL A 161 1.20 6.72 -15.81
CA VAL A 161 0.65 6.87 -17.16
C VAL A 161 -0.65 7.65 -17.09
N LEU A 162 -0.83 8.60 -18.00
CA LEU A 162 -2.05 9.39 -18.13
C LEU A 162 -3.20 8.53 -18.66
N LEU A 163 -4.44 8.92 -18.35
CA LEU A 163 -5.67 8.22 -18.78
C LEU A 163 -5.81 6.75 -18.32
N THR A 164 -5.02 6.32 -17.33
CA THR A 164 -5.17 5.03 -16.61
C THR A 164 -6.29 5.03 -15.57
N GLY A 165 -7.26 5.94 -15.73
CA GLY A 165 -8.41 6.02 -14.84
C GLY A 165 -9.13 4.68 -14.82
N SER A 166 -9.44 4.19 -13.63
CA SER A 166 -10.14 2.91 -13.42
C SER A 166 -9.31 1.65 -13.71
N GLU A 167 -7.99 1.74 -13.90
CA GLU A 167 -7.14 0.56 -13.97
C GLU A 167 -7.27 -0.26 -12.66
N PRO A 168 -7.71 -1.52 -12.73
CA PRO A 168 -7.90 -2.34 -11.55
C PRO A 168 -6.56 -2.83 -11.00
N PHE A 169 -6.49 -2.95 -9.69
CA PHE A 169 -5.34 -3.54 -9.02
C PHE A 169 -5.74 -4.22 -7.70
N THR A 170 -4.87 -5.10 -7.24
CA THR A 170 -4.89 -5.64 -5.89
C THR A 170 -3.71 -5.08 -5.11
N LEU A 171 -3.98 -4.39 -4.01
CA LEU A 171 -2.98 -3.97 -3.03
C LEU A 171 -2.98 -4.93 -1.84
N THR A 172 -1.91 -5.71 -1.70
CA THR A 172 -1.68 -6.55 -0.52
C THR A 172 -0.93 -5.75 0.54
N ILE A 173 -1.49 -5.67 1.74
CA ILE A 173 -0.84 -5.13 2.93
C ILE A 173 -0.51 -6.31 3.84
N THR A 174 0.77 -6.56 4.06
CA THR A 174 1.29 -7.59 4.95
C THR A 174 1.83 -6.95 6.22
N ARG A 175 1.50 -7.54 7.36
CA ARG A 175 1.94 -7.08 8.67
C ARG A 175 2.78 -8.15 9.34
N GLU A 176 3.98 -7.77 9.76
CA GLU A 176 4.90 -8.61 10.51
C GLU A 176 5.07 -8.00 11.91
N PRO A 177 4.71 -8.72 12.99
CA PRO A 177 4.86 -8.21 14.34
C PRO A 177 6.34 -8.02 14.69
N ALA A 178 6.61 -7.21 15.71
CA ALA A 178 7.95 -7.06 16.27
C ALA A 178 8.52 -8.45 16.63
N LYS A 179 9.72 -8.75 16.15
CA LYS A 179 10.43 -9.95 16.58
C LYS A 179 10.82 -9.78 18.06
N PRO A 180 10.49 -10.74 18.94
CA PRO A 180 10.84 -10.67 20.36
C PRO A 180 12.35 -10.69 20.60
#